data_AF-A0A2V8S7V4-F1
#
_entry.id   AF-A0A2V8S7V4-F1
#
_cell.length_a   1.000
_cell.length_b   1.000
_cell.length_c   1.000
_cell.angle_alpha   90.00
_cell.angle_beta   90.00
_cell.angle_gamma   90.00
#
_symmetry.space_group_name_H-M   'P 1'
#
loop_
_entity.id
_entity.type
_entity.pdbx_description
1 polymer ?
#
loop_
_entity_poly.entity_id
_entity_poly.type
_entity_poly.pdbx_seq_one_letter_code
_entity_poly.pdbx_strand_id
1 'polypeptide(L)'
;MGKVIGIDLGTTNCCVAVMDGGTPVVVPNREGARTTPSIVAFTEKGEKLVGQIAKRQSVTNPTNTVYAVKRLIGRKFNSPEVQQARKFTPYQIVEAKNGDVRIRVRDKDYSPQEISAMILARLKEMSEEFLQGEVSEA
;
A
#
# COMPACT_ATOMS: atom_id res chain seq x y z
N MET A 1 3.95 -13.20 -24.56
CA MET A 1 4.10 -11.75 -24.30
C MET A 1 3.31 -11.48 -23.03
N GLY A 2 3.96 -10.95 -21.98
CA GLY A 2 3.33 -10.77 -20.67
C GLY A 2 2.14 -9.82 -20.75
N LYS A 3 1.10 -10.06 -19.94
CA LYS A 3 -0.02 -9.11 -19.81
C LYS A 3 0.46 -7.94 -18.96
N VAL A 4 0.43 -6.73 -19.51
CA VAL A 4 0.71 -5.48 -18.78
C VAL A 4 -0.55 -5.02 -18.07
N ILE A 5 -0.44 -4.63 -16.81
CA ILE A 5 -1.56 -4.14 -16.00
C ILE A 5 -1.46 -2.63 -15.73
N GLY A 6 -2.58 -1.92 -15.64
CA GLY A 6 -2.59 -0.51 -15.28
C GLY A 6 -2.87 -0.33 -13.80
N ILE A 7 -1.98 0.32 -13.06
CA ILE A 7 -2.14 0.56 -11.62
C ILE A 7 -2.29 2.06 -11.31
N ASP A 8 -3.42 2.43 -10.70
CA ASP A 8 -3.53 3.69 -9.97
C ASP A 8 -3.16 3.45 -8.50
N LEU A 9 -1.93 3.83 -8.13
CA LEU A 9 -1.47 3.80 -6.74
C LEU A 9 -1.83 5.12 -6.05
N GLY A 10 -3.07 5.26 -5.57
CA GLY A 10 -3.51 6.46 -4.85
C GLY A 10 -3.05 6.54 -3.39
N THR A 11 -3.32 7.68 -2.76
CA THR A 11 -3.00 7.92 -1.33
C THR A 11 -3.96 7.17 -0.40
N THR A 12 -5.23 7.08 -0.79
CA THR A 12 -6.32 6.54 0.04
C THR A 12 -6.83 5.22 -0.50
N ASN A 13 -7.01 5.14 -1.82
CA ASN A 13 -7.44 3.94 -2.51
C ASN A 13 -6.52 3.74 -3.72
N CYS A 14 -6.38 2.49 -4.12
CA CYS A 14 -5.76 2.08 -5.36
C CYS A 14 -6.76 1.30 -6.23
N CYS A 15 -6.46 1.25 -7.52
CA CYS A 15 -7.25 0.58 -8.54
C CYS A 15 -6.29 -0.15 -9.48
N VAL A 16 -6.72 -1.29 -10.03
CA VAL A 16 -5.97 -2.00 -11.05
C VAL A 16 -6.90 -2.39 -12.21
N ALA A 17 -6.41 -2.19 -13.43
CA ALA A 17 -7.11 -2.49 -14.67
C ALA A 17 -6.26 -3.39 -15.56
N VAL A 18 -6.94 -4.20 -16.37
CA VAL A 18 -6.33 -5.12 -17.35
C VAL A 18 -6.99 -4.94 -18.70
N MET A 19 -6.33 -5.36 -19.78
CA MET A 19 -6.96 -5.48 -21.10
C MET A 19 -7.56 -6.89 -21.25
N ASP A 20 -8.88 -6.98 -21.38
CA ASP A 20 -9.60 -8.24 -21.62
C ASP A 20 -10.41 -8.14 -22.91
N GLY A 21 -10.16 -9.03 -23.87
CA GLY A 21 -10.83 -8.99 -25.18
C GLY A 21 -10.71 -7.65 -25.94
N GLY A 22 -9.64 -6.87 -25.69
CA GLY A 22 -9.45 -5.55 -26.30
C GLY A 22 -10.14 -4.39 -25.58
N THR A 23 -10.84 -4.65 -24.46
CA THR A 23 -11.50 -3.63 -23.64
C THR A 23 -10.79 -3.49 -22.29
N PRO A 24 -10.58 -2.26 -21.76
CA PRO A 24 -10.06 -2.08 -20.41
C PRO A 24 -11.11 -2.49 -19.37
N VAL A 25 -10.73 -3.37 -18.45
CA VAL A 25 -11.59 -3.87 -17.36
C VAL A 25 -10.92 -3.60 -16.02
N VAL A 26 -11.66 -2.97 -15.09
CA VAL A 26 -11.21 -2.81 -13.70
C VAL A 26 -11.40 -4.11 -12.94
N VAL A 27 -10.32 -4.61 -12.34
CA VAL A 27 -10.34 -5.87 -11.59
C VAL A 27 -10.99 -5.64 -10.21
N PRO A 28 -12.06 -6.35 -9.87
CA PRO A 28 -12.63 -6.30 -8.52
C PRO A 28 -11.68 -6.96 -7.51
N ASN A 29 -11.61 -6.42 -6.30
CA ASN A 29 -10.95 -7.10 -5.18
C ASN A 29 -11.81 -8.26 -4.65
N ARG A 30 -11.26 -9.02 -3.70
CA ARG A 30 -11.95 -10.19 -3.11
C ARG A 30 -13.25 -9.84 -2.38
N GLU A 31 -13.40 -8.58 -1.97
CA GLU A 31 -14.63 -8.05 -1.38
C GLU A 31 -15.64 -7.54 -2.44
N GLY A 32 -15.35 -7.71 -3.73
CA GLY A 32 -16.20 -7.28 -4.85
C GLY A 32 -16.11 -5.79 -5.18
N ALA A 33 -15.28 -5.02 -4.48
CA ALA A 33 -15.10 -3.59 -4.73
C ALA A 33 -14.07 -3.35 -5.85
N ARG A 34 -14.29 -2.32 -6.66
CA ARG A 34 -13.37 -1.92 -7.74
C ARG A 34 -12.18 -1.07 -7.30
N THR A 35 -12.07 -0.80 -6.00
CA THR A 35 -10.94 -0.10 -5.41
C THR A 35 -10.53 -0.78 -4.11
N THR A 36 -9.24 -0.70 -3.81
CA THR A 36 -8.65 -1.29 -2.61
C THR A 36 -8.07 -0.17 -1.74
N PRO A 37 -8.34 -0.13 -0.43
CA PRO A 37 -7.73 0.87 0.45
C PRO A 37 -6.19 0.77 0.41
N SER A 38 -5.51 1.92 0.30
CA SER A 38 -4.04 2.03 0.33
C SER A 38 -3.53 1.97 1.77
N ILE A 39 -3.83 0.86 2.43
CA ILE A 39 -3.60 0.64 3.86
C ILE A 39 -2.92 -0.72 4.04
N VAL A 40 -1.87 -0.73 4.85
CA VAL A 40 -1.15 -1.94 5.27
C VAL A 40 -1.17 -2.02 6.79
N ALA A 41 -1.49 -3.18 7.34
CA ALA A 41 -1.44 -3.41 8.78
C ALA A 41 -0.58 -4.62 9.12
N PHE A 42 0.06 -4.56 10.29
CA PHE A 42 0.93 -5.62 10.79
C PHE A 42 0.34 -6.21 12.07
N THR A 43 -0.03 -7.49 12.00
CA THR A 43 -0.62 -8.21 13.15
C THR A 43 0.45 -8.54 14.19
N GLU A 44 0.01 -8.97 15.38
CA GLU A 44 0.92 -9.43 16.45
C GLU A 44 1.70 -10.68 16.05
N LYS A 45 1.11 -11.53 15.21
CA LYS A 45 1.75 -12.73 14.66
C LYS A 45 2.72 -12.42 13.52
N GLY A 46 2.90 -11.15 13.15
CA GLY A 46 3.80 -10.73 12.08
C GLY A 46 3.19 -10.84 10.66
N GLU A 47 1.89 -11.11 10.55
CA GLU A 47 1.20 -11.14 9.26
C GLU A 47 0.97 -9.73 8.73
N LYS A 48 0.98 -9.60 7.40
CA LYS A 48 0.74 -8.34 6.70
C LYS A 48 -0.65 -8.38 6.08
N LEU A 49 -1.51 -7.48 6.52
CA LEU A 49 -2.85 -7.30 5.98
C LEU A 49 -2.83 -6.09 5.05
N VAL A 50 -3.53 -6.17 3.92
CA VAL A 50 -3.60 -5.08 2.92
C VAL A 50 -5.07 -4.82 2.57
N GLY A 51 -5.41 -3.57 2.29
CA GLY A 51 -6.74 -3.23 1.78
C GLY A 51 -7.82 -3.20 2.86
N GLN A 52 -8.97 -3.82 2.56
CA GLN A 52 -10.14 -3.77 3.44
C GLN A 52 -9.89 -4.43 4.79
N ILE A 53 -9.17 -5.55 4.80
CA ILE A 53 -8.84 -6.27 6.05
C ILE A 53 -7.96 -5.38 6.95
N ALA A 54 -6.96 -4.70 6.39
CA ALA A 54 -6.14 -3.75 7.13
C ALA A 54 -6.96 -2.57 7.66
N LYS A 55 -7.86 -2.02 6.84
CA LYS A 55 -8.76 -0.92 7.21
C LYS A 55 -9.64 -1.27 8.41
N ARG A 56 -10.23 -2.48 8.43
CA ARG A 56 -11.15 -2.92 9.50
C ARG A 56 -10.52 -2.90 10.89
N GLN A 57 -9.26 -3.28 11.01
CA GLN A 57 -8.56 -3.35 12.30
C GLN A 57 -7.78 -2.06 12.66
N SER A 58 -7.86 -1.02 11.82
CA SER A 58 -7.10 0.23 12.03
C SER A 58 -7.44 0.94 13.34
N VAL A 59 -8.67 0.80 13.83
CA VAL A 59 -9.15 1.41 15.08
C VAL A 59 -8.54 0.72 16.32
N THR A 60 -8.40 -0.61 16.28
CA THR A 60 -7.88 -1.40 17.41
C THR A 60 -6.36 -1.60 17.35
N ASN A 61 -5.73 -1.35 16.19
CA ASN A 61 -4.30 -1.47 15.97
C ASN A 61 -3.71 -0.23 15.25
N PRO A 62 -3.88 0.99 15.79
CA PRO A 62 -3.57 2.22 15.07
C PRO A 62 -2.06 2.43 14.82
N THR A 63 -1.21 2.04 15.75
CA THR A 63 0.25 2.27 15.66
C THR A 63 0.95 1.32 14.69
N ASN A 64 0.34 0.17 14.37
CA ASN A 64 0.87 -0.80 13.40
C ASN A 64 0.03 -0.86 12.11
N THR A 65 -0.78 0.17 11.86
CA THR A 65 -1.56 0.31 10.63
C THR A 65 -1.13 1.57 9.89
N VAL A 66 -0.52 1.37 8.73
CA VAL A 66 0.05 2.42 7.90
C VAL A 66 -0.91 2.78 6.77
N TYR A 67 -1.24 4.05 6.67
CA TYR A 67 -2.09 4.64 5.63
C TYR A 67 -1.50 5.98 5.15
N ALA A 68 -1.97 6.47 4.01
CA ALA A 68 -1.49 7.71 3.39
C ALA A 68 0.04 7.75 3.12
N VAL A 69 0.67 6.57 3.00
CA VAL A 69 2.12 6.43 2.83
C VAL A 69 2.65 7.14 1.58
N LYS A 70 1.81 7.30 0.54
CA LYS A 70 2.14 8.07 -0.67
C LYS A 70 2.57 9.52 -0.37
N ARG A 71 2.11 10.10 0.74
CA ARG A 71 2.52 11.45 1.18
C ARG A 71 3.96 11.49 1.72
N LEU A 72 4.56 10.34 2.04
CA LEU A 72 5.90 10.21 2.62
C LEU A 72 6.95 9.75 1.60
N ILE A 73 6.53 9.14 0.48
CA ILE A 73 7.45 8.65 -0.57
C ILE A 73 8.32 9.80 -1.08
N GLY A 74 9.64 9.57 -1.11
CA GLY A 74 10.63 10.53 -1.61
C GLY A 74 10.83 11.78 -0.75
N ARG A 75 10.24 11.85 0.45
CA ARG A 75 10.39 12.99 1.36
C ARG A 75 11.55 12.78 2.34
N LYS A 76 12.19 13.89 2.72
CA LYS A 76 13.15 13.95 3.83
C LYS A 76 12.41 14.08 5.15
N PHE A 77 12.94 13.45 6.19
CA PHE A 77 12.33 13.42 7.52
C PHE A 77 12.04 14.82 8.06
N ASN A 78 12.97 15.76 7.87
CA ASN A 78 12.85 17.13 8.39
C ASN A 78 11.97 18.06 7.51
N SER A 79 11.31 17.57 6.46
CA SER A 79 10.45 18.42 5.64
C SER A 79 9.19 18.88 6.41
N PRO A 80 8.67 20.10 6.17
CA PRO A 80 7.48 20.61 6.85
C PRO A 80 6.27 19.67 6.73
N GLU A 81 6.09 19.05 5.56
CA GLU A 81 4.98 18.13 5.30
C GLU A 81 5.08 16.85 6.13
N VAL A 82 6.29 16.32 6.33
CA VAL A 82 6.52 15.13 7.17
C VAL A 82 6.32 15.48 8.64
N GLN A 83 6.84 16.62 9.09
CA GLN A 83 6.64 17.07 10.48
C GLN A 83 5.17 17.34 10.77
N GLN A 84 4.40 17.82 9.79
CA GLN A 84 2.96 17.93 9.92
C GLN A 84 2.29 16.55 9.97
N ALA A 85 2.64 15.62 9.08
CA ALA A 85 2.08 14.27 9.07
C ALA A 85 2.26 13.55 10.42
N ARG A 86 3.43 13.68 11.04
CA ARG A 86 3.74 13.12 12.37
C ARG A 86 2.76 13.50 13.48
N LYS A 87 2.09 14.65 13.36
CA LYS A 87 1.10 15.11 14.36
C LYS A 87 -0.26 14.41 14.24
N PHE A 88 -0.57 13.84 13.08
CA PHE A 88 -1.90 13.27 12.78
C PHE A 88 -1.88 11.77 12.45
N THR A 89 -0.69 11.17 12.34
CA THR A 89 -0.55 9.73 12.07
C THR A 89 -0.20 8.99 13.36
N PRO A 90 -0.97 7.96 13.76
CA PRO A 90 -0.67 7.17 14.95
C PRO A 90 0.59 6.29 14.81
N TYR A 91 0.92 5.86 13.59
CA TYR A 91 2.13 5.08 13.33
C TYR A 91 3.38 5.96 13.44
N GLN A 92 4.51 5.33 13.80
CA GLN A 92 5.74 6.06 14.03
C GLN A 92 6.48 6.34 12.72
N ILE A 93 6.73 7.62 12.45
CA ILE A 93 7.60 8.08 11.37
C ILE A 93 8.95 8.44 12.00
N VAL A 94 10.04 7.84 11.50
CA VAL A 94 11.39 7.96 12.04
C VAL A 94 12.38 8.38 10.94
N GLU A 95 13.52 8.93 11.35
CA GLU A 95 14.58 9.38 10.45
C GLU A 95 15.55 8.23 10.14
N ALA A 96 15.82 7.99 8.87
CA ALA A 96 16.92 7.12 8.45
C ALA A 96 18.28 7.84 8.55
N LYS A 97 19.38 7.07 8.55
CA LYS A 97 20.75 7.62 8.58
C LYS A 97 21.05 8.62 7.45
N ASN A 98 20.36 8.51 6.31
CA ASN A 98 20.50 9.39 5.15
C ASN A 98 19.47 10.56 5.12
N GLY A 99 18.75 10.77 6.22
CA GLY A 99 17.71 11.79 6.37
C GLY A 99 16.38 11.46 5.68
N ASP A 100 16.23 10.27 5.08
CA ASP A 100 14.96 9.85 4.49
C ASP A 100 13.95 9.43 5.57
N VAL A 101 12.68 9.41 5.18
CA VAL A 101 11.61 8.88 6.03
C VAL A 101 11.67 7.35 6.10
N ARG A 102 11.54 6.84 7.31
CA ARG A 102 11.19 5.44 7.63
C ARG A 102 9.91 5.40 8.47
N ILE A 103 9.24 4.27 8.44
CA ILE A 103 8.02 3.99 9.20
C ILE A 103 8.34 2.83 10.11
N ARG A 104 8.38 3.09 11.42
CA ARG A 104 8.62 2.07 12.43
C ARG A 104 7.31 1.39 12.77
N VAL A 105 7.28 0.08 12.55
CA VAL A 105 6.18 -0.79 12.93
C VAL A 105 6.75 -1.91 13.78
N ARG A 106 6.33 -1.98 15.04
CA ARG A 106 6.96 -2.84 16.06
C ARG A 106 8.48 -2.57 16.09
N ASP A 107 9.29 -3.61 15.95
CA ASP A 107 10.76 -3.54 16.00
C ASP A 107 11.42 -3.39 14.63
N LYS A 108 10.66 -3.05 13.58
CA LYS A 108 11.16 -2.98 12.20
C LYS A 108 10.87 -1.62 11.55
N ASP A 109 11.86 -1.14 10.81
CA ASP A 109 11.78 0.10 10.04
C ASP A 109 11.57 -0.20 8.55
N TYR A 110 10.45 0.26 8.01
CA TYR A 110 10.12 0.12 6.60
C TYR A 110 10.29 1.46 5.90
N SER A 111 10.78 1.45 4.67
CA SER A 111 10.68 2.61 3.78
C SER A 111 9.23 2.79 3.32
N PRO A 112 8.81 4.02 2.98
CA PRO A 112 7.54 4.25 2.29
C PRO A 112 7.36 3.37 1.04
N GLN A 113 8.45 3.12 0.32
CA GLN A 113 8.49 2.27 -0.87
C GLN A 113 8.18 0.80 -0.54
N GLU A 114 8.73 0.25 0.55
CA GLU A 114 8.42 -1.11 0.99
C GLU A 114 6.94 -1.26 1.37
N ILE A 115 6.35 -0.27 2.05
CA ILE A 115 4.92 -0.28 2.37
C ILE A 115 4.08 -0.20 1.08
N SER A 116 4.43 0.69 0.14
CA SER A 116 3.76 0.78 -1.15
C SER A 116 3.91 -0.50 -1.98
N ALA A 117 5.05 -1.18 -1.92
CA ALA A 117 5.28 -2.45 -2.60
C ALA A 117 4.35 -3.56 -2.07
N MET A 118 4.00 -3.56 -0.78
CA MET A 118 3.01 -4.50 -0.24
C MET A 118 1.61 -4.26 -0.84
N ILE A 119 1.26 -2.99 -1.12
CA ILE A 119 0.01 -2.65 -1.81
C ILE A 119 0.07 -3.10 -3.27
N LEU A 120 1.18 -2.82 -3.97
CA LEU A 120 1.38 -3.22 -5.37
C LEU A 120 1.36 -4.74 -5.53
N ALA A 121 2.01 -5.48 -4.64
CA ALA A 121 1.99 -6.95 -4.62
C ALA A 121 0.56 -7.47 -4.50
N ARG A 122 -0.28 -6.85 -3.65
CA ARG A 122 -1.68 -7.24 -3.53
C ARG A 122 -2.49 -6.99 -4.81
N LEU A 123 -2.24 -5.87 -5.49
CA LEU A 123 -2.90 -5.56 -6.76
C LEU A 123 -2.46 -6.51 -7.88
N LYS A 124 -1.16 -6.85 -7.92
CA LYS A 124 -0.61 -7.87 -8.82
C LYS A 124 -1.30 -9.21 -8.59
N GLU A 125 -1.34 -9.71 -7.35
CA GLU A 125 -2.03 -10.96 -7.01
C GLU A 125 -3.49 -10.97 -7.49
N MET A 126 -4.22 -9.86 -7.27
CA MET A 126 -5.60 -9.73 -7.74
C MET A 126 -5.71 -9.81 -9.27
N SER A 127 -4.80 -9.16 -9.99
CA SER A 127 -4.75 -9.25 -11.45
C SER A 127 -4.40 -10.64 -11.94
N GLU A 128 -3.46 -11.34 -11.29
CA GLU A 128 -3.08 -12.71 -11.62
C GLU A 128 -4.23 -13.69 -11.40
N GLU A 129 -4.96 -13.55 -10.28
CA GLU A 129 -6.17 -14.31 -9.98
C GLU A 129 -7.24 -14.09 -11.07
N PHE A 130 -7.46 -12.84 -11.48
CA PHE A 130 -8.46 -12.47 -12.48
C PHE A 130 -8.09 -12.97 -13.89
N LEU A 131 -6.82 -12.84 -14.28
CA LEU A 131 -6.31 -13.20 -15.60
C LEU A 131 -5.98 -14.69 -15.73
N GLN A 132 -6.00 -15.44 -14.62
CA GLN A 132 -5.55 -16.83 -14.51
C GLN A 132 -4.14 -17.04 -15.09
N GLY A 133 -3.22 -16.15 -14.75
CA GLY A 133 -1.85 -16.18 -15.27
C GLY A 133 -0.93 -15.18 -14.61
N GLU A 134 0.37 -15.32 -14.83
CA GLU A 134 1.41 -14.47 -14.24
C GLU A 134 1.41 -13.06 -14.86
N VAL A 135 1.67 -12.06 -14.01
CA VAL A 135 1.87 -10.66 -14.40
C VAL A 135 3.26 -10.23 -13.98
N SER A 136 4.09 -9.76 -14.91
CA SER A 136 5.45 -9.29 -14.60
C SER A 136 5.66 -7.80 -14.89
N GLU A 137 4.68 -7.12 -15.50
CA GLU A 137 4.81 -5.76 -16.02
C GLU A 137 3.57 -4.92 -15.66
N ALA A 138 3.81 -3.66 -15.29
CA ALA A 138 2.79 -2.67 -14.93
C ALA A 138 3.26 -1.26 -15.28
#